data_AF-A0A8T2T5J4-F1
#
_entry.id   AF-A0A8T2T5J4-F1
#
_cell.length_a   1.000
_cell.length_b   1.000
_cell.length_c   1.000
_cell.angle_alpha   90.00
_cell.angle_beta   90.00
_cell.angle_gamma   90.00
#
_symmetry.space_group_name_H-M   'P 1'
#
loop_
_entity.id
_entity.type
_entity.pdbx_description
1 polymer ?
#
loop_
_entity_poly.entity_id
_entity_poly.type
_entity_poly.pdbx_seq_one_letter_code
_entity_poly.pdbx_strand_id
1 'polypeptide(L)'
;MSALFALSSPGRSTFTTDNQEVLLGLNQEGGSGLSSYSQYLFGYFNMRVKMIPGNSAGTVTTFYFTSFGDAHDELDFEFLGNVTGQPIILQTNIYASGKGDREQRIFLWFDPTLDFHNYTILWNPQQVVFYVDGVPIRVYPNVEAATGVPYLKSQLMYAMGTIWDGDSWATEGGRVKIDWDNAPFIASYRDYFADACTDNDASTTCAMAKWWSQPQLQALDDSLIGQLDWVKKNYMVYDYCNDYARFNGTPPECAYTRPTSILYNTNSSLSSSAPSPTSSPFSVNPSSPGPSPVLSMSSRTLKYAQPIILLSTSLIILHISMQAGF
;
A
#
# COMPACT_ATOMS: atom_id res chain seq x y z
N MET A 1 2.34 -15.60 13.33
CA MET A 1 2.98 -14.31 13.74
C MET A 1 4.41 -14.44 14.29
N SER A 2 5.03 -15.64 14.31
CA SER A 2 6.34 -15.87 14.95
C SER A 2 7.54 -15.13 14.34
N ALA A 3 7.39 -14.53 13.15
CA ALA A 3 8.44 -13.74 12.49
C ALA A 3 8.43 -12.26 12.91
N LEU A 4 7.49 -11.86 13.76
CA LEU A 4 7.28 -10.49 14.21
C LEU A 4 7.38 -10.39 15.74
N PHE A 5 7.79 -9.23 16.24
CA PHE A 5 7.78 -8.90 17.66
C PHE A 5 7.15 -7.52 17.90
N ALA A 6 6.58 -7.33 19.09
CA ALA A 6 5.99 -6.05 19.48
C ALA A 6 7.07 -5.03 19.86
N LEU A 7 6.87 -3.78 19.43
CA LEU A 7 7.74 -2.64 19.73
C LEU A 7 7.31 -1.88 21.00
N SER A 8 6.03 -1.94 21.36
CA SER A 8 5.47 -1.19 22.48
C SER A 8 5.45 -1.98 23.80
N SER A 9 5.32 -1.25 24.91
CA SER A 9 5.11 -1.81 26.25
C SER A 9 3.98 -2.85 26.30
N PRO A 10 4.07 -3.88 27.17
CA PRO A 10 3.01 -4.86 27.37
C PRO A 10 1.65 -4.18 27.63
N GLY A 11 0.60 -4.64 26.95
CA GLY A 11 -0.76 -4.12 27.09
C GLY A 11 -1.27 -3.26 25.92
N ARG A 12 -0.38 -2.73 25.06
CA ARG A 12 -0.77 -2.00 23.82
C ARG A 12 -0.60 -2.79 22.53
N SER A 13 0.27 -3.81 22.55
CA SER A 13 0.29 -4.90 21.58
C SER A 13 -0.06 -6.19 22.31
N THR A 14 -1.12 -6.86 21.86
CA THR A 14 -1.58 -8.11 22.48
C THR A 14 -1.62 -9.22 21.45
N PHE A 15 -0.77 -10.23 21.63
CA PHE A 15 -0.85 -11.47 20.86
C PHE A 15 -1.99 -12.33 21.41
N THR A 16 -2.80 -12.92 20.53
CA THR A 16 -3.80 -13.92 20.93
C THR A 16 -3.13 -15.14 21.54
N THR A 17 -3.88 -15.93 22.32
CA THR A 17 -3.35 -17.06 23.08
C THR A 17 -2.69 -18.14 22.21
N ASP A 18 -3.12 -18.26 20.96
CA ASP A 18 -2.58 -19.17 19.94
C ASP A 18 -1.48 -18.53 19.07
N ASN A 19 -1.11 -17.28 19.33
CA ASN A 19 -0.11 -16.49 18.60
C ASN A 19 -0.42 -16.36 17.08
N GLN A 20 -1.69 -16.46 16.71
CA GLN A 20 -2.14 -16.32 15.32
C GLN A 20 -2.46 -14.87 14.95
N GLU A 21 -2.91 -14.06 15.90
CA GLU A 21 -3.32 -12.67 15.70
C GLU A 21 -2.63 -11.73 16.70
N VAL A 22 -2.38 -10.50 16.27
CA VAL A 22 -1.88 -9.39 17.08
C VAL A 22 -2.86 -8.24 17.01
N LEU A 23 -3.26 -7.75 18.17
CA LEU A 23 -4.05 -6.54 18.34
C LEU A 23 -3.10 -5.38 18.63
N LEU A 24 -3.11 -4.37 17.77
CA LEU A 24 -2.40 -3.11 18.00
C LEU A 24 -3.41 -2.05 18.44
N GLY A 25 -3.23 -1.52 19.65
CA GLY A 25 -4.06 -0.50 20.26
C GLY A 25 -3.46 0.91 20.24
N LEU A 26 -4.34 1.91 20.10
CA LEU A 26 -4.04 3.33 20.26
C LEU A 26 -4.98 3.95 21.31
N ASN A 27 -4.39 4.68 22.26
CA ASN A 27 -5.10 5.51 23.24
C ASN A 27 -4.27 6.79 23.52
N GLN A 28 -4.70 7.61 24.49
CA GLN A 28 -4.04 8.88 24.82
C GLN A 28 -2.58 8.72 25.30
N GLU A 29 -2.15 7.53 25.71
CA GLU A 29 -0.77 7.26 26.12
C GLU A 29 0.15 6.95 24.92
N GLY A 30 -0.43 6.79 23.73
CA GLY A 30 0.28 6.55 22.47
C GLY A 30 -0.11 5.24 21.80
N GLY A 31 0.42 5.06 20.61
CA GLY A 31 0.16 3.91 19.75
C GLY A 31 0.96 2.65 20.11
N SER A 32 0.91 1.68 19.20
CA SER A 32 1.70 0.46 19.27
C SER A 32 2.13 -0.01 17.90
N GLY A 33 3.06 -0.96 17.90
CA GLY A 33 3.68 -1.43 16.69
C GLY A 33 4.25 -2.84 16.80
N LEU A 34 4.54 -3.41 15.64
CA LEU A 34 5.25 -4.65 15.46
C LEU A 34 6.32 -4.48 14.36
N SER A 35 7.39 -5.27 14.46
CA SER A 35 8.48 -5.33 13.49
C SER A 35 8.86 -6.76 13.19
N SER A 36 9.33 -7.03 11.98
CA SER A 36 10.02 -8.29 11.65
C SER A 36 11.36 -8.39 12.36
N TYR A 37 11.76 -9.64 12.67
CA TYR A 37 13.11 -9.91 13.18
C TYR A 37 14.19 -9.74 12.11
N SER A 38 13.88 -10.16 10.88
CA SER A 38 14.78 -10.06 9.73
C SER A 38 14.52 -8.78 8.95
N GLN A 39 15.54 -8.27 8.28
CA GLN A 39 15.36 -7.31 7.20
C GLN A 39 15.33 -8.06 5.86
N TYR A 40 14.81 -7.39 4.84
CA TYR A 40 14.59 -7.98 3.53
C TYR A 40 15.08 -7.06 2.41
N LEU A 41 15.57 -7.66 1.33
CA LEU A 41 15.86 -6.97 0.07
C LEU A 41 15.18 -7.73 -1.06
N PHE A 42 14.03 -7.24 -1.52
CA PHE A 42 13.10 -7.93 -2.40
C PHE A 42 12.36 -9.12 -1.74
N GLY A 43 11.15 -9.36 -2.20
CA GLY A 43 10.32 -10.47 -1.77
C GLY A 43 8.85 -10.33 -2.13
N TYR A 44 8.10 -11.33 -1.69
CA TYR A 44 6.65 -11.33 -1.67
C TYR A 44 6.20 -11.35 -0.21
N PHE A 45 5.43 -10.35 0.18
CA PHE A 45 5.00 -10.13 1.55
C PHE A 45 3.49 -10.00 1.60
N ASN A 46 2.86 -10.66 2.56
CA ASN A 46 1.43 -10.55 2.80
C ASN A 46 1.14 -10.38 4.28
N MET A 47 0.18 -9.52 4.58
CA MET A 47 -0.41 -9.40 5.91
C MET A 47 -1.92 -9.40 5.77
N ARG A 48 -2.62 -10.11 6.67
CA ARG A 48 -4.05 -9.95 6.81
C ARG A 48 -4.34 -8.93 7.90
N VAL A 49 -5.04 -7.86 7.52
CA VAL A 49 -5.37 -6.78 8.47
C VAL A 49 -6.89 -6.58 8.47
N LYS A 50 -7.44 -6.35 9.67
CA LYS A 50 -8.83 -5.92 9.87
C LYS A 50 -8.81 -4.58 10.61
N MET A 51 -9.51 -3.59 10.05
CA MET A 51 -9.47 -2.20 10.47
C MET A 51 -10.35 -1.92 11.68
N ILE A 52 -10.13 -0.75 12.28
CA ILE A 52 -10.85 -0.24 13.46
C ILE A 52 -12.33 0.00 13.09
N PRO A 53 -13.28 -0.68 13.76
CA PRO A 53 -14.70 -0.44 13.52
C PRO A 53 -15.17 0.88 14.15
N GLY A 54 -16.32 1.40 13.71
CA GLY A 54 -16.94 2.58 14.32
C GLY A 54 -16.26 3.89 13.93
N ASN A 55 -16.04 4.79 14.88
CA ASN A 55 -15.34 6.06 14.65
C ASN A 55 -13.83 5.83 14.80
N SER A 56 -13.09 5.98 13.73
CA SER A 56 -11.62 5.86 13.67
C SER A 56 -10.95 7.13 13.15
N ALA A 57 -11.68 8.26 13.10
CA ALA A 57 -11.13 9.52 12.61
C ALA A 57 -9.84 9.89 13.36
N GLY A 58 -8.88 10.47 12.64
CA GLY A 58 -7.56 10.85 13.12
C GLY A 58 -6.58 9.68 13.29
N THR A 59 -7.02 8.42 13.27
CA THR A 59 -6.11 7.27 13.38
C THR A 59 -5.45 6.92 12.05
N VAL A 60 -4.22 6.43 12.11
CA VAL A 60 -3.52 5.81 10.99
C VAL A 60 -3.09 4.41 11.40
N THR A 61 -3.56 3.40 10.67
CA THR A 61 -3.14 2.00 10.79
C THR A 61 -2.22 1.69 9.61
N THR A 62 -1.11 0.97 9.80
CA THR A 62 -0.10 0.78 8.74
C THR A 62 0.32 -0.68 8.56
N PHE A 63 0.73 -1.02 7.33
CA PHE A 63 1.60 -2.15 7.05
C PHE A 63 2.62 -1.68 6.02
N TYR A 64 3.88 -1.59 6.43
CA TYR A 64 4.90 -0.92 5.64
C TYR A 64 6.25 -1.59 5.77
N PHE A 65 7.17 -1.20 4.90
CA PHE A 65 8.57 -1.63 4.94
C PHE A 65 9.43 -0.39 5.01
N THR A 66 10.42 -0.33 5.89
CA THR A 66 11.34 0.81 5.97
C THR A 66 12.77 0.38 6.24
N SER A 67 13.72 1.09 5.64
CA SER A 67 15.11 1.16 6.13
C SER A 67 15.26 2.37 7.07
N PHE A 68 16.47 2.62 7.58
CA PHE A 68 16.72 3.72 8.51
C PHE A 68 17.68 4.76 7.94
N GLY A 69 17.51 6.01 8.38
CA GLY A 69 18.35 7.16 8.02
C GLY A 69 17.68 8.14 7.06
N ASP A 70 18.33 9.26 6.79
CA ASP A 70 17.76 10.35 5.99
C ASP A 70 17.47 9.94 4.54
N ALA A 71 18.23 8.97 4.03
CA ALA A 71 18.08 8.42 2.68
C ALA A 71 17.32 7.09 2.68
N HIS A 72 16.42 6.84 3.64
CA HIS A 72 15.71 5.57 3.75
C HIS A 72 14.88 5.22 2.50
N ASP A 73 14.68 3.93 2.31
CA ASP A 73 13.73 3.35 1.37
C ASP A 73 12.48 2.95 2.19
N GLU A 74 11.28 3.17 1.65
CA GLU A 74 10.01 2.84 2.33
C GLU A 74 8.90 2.46 1.35
N LEU A 75 8.04 1.50 1.73
CA LEU A 75 6.86 1.06 0.99
C LEU A 75 5.65 0.98 1.93
N ASP A 76 4.62 1.77 1.64
CA ASP A 76 3.54 2.00 2.60
C ASP A 76 2.19 1.46 2.16
N PHE A 77 1.51 0.79 3.08
CA PHE A 77 0.06 0.85 3.20
C PHE A 77 -0.30 1.64 4.46
N GLU A 78 -1.10 2.68 4.30
CA GLU A 78 -1.62 3.52 5.39
C GLU A 78 -3.15 3.61 5.28
N PHE A 79 -3.85 3.08 6.27
CA PHE A 79 -5.30 3.15 6.37
C PHE A 79 -5.67 4.37 7.20
N LEU A 80 -6.25 5.36 6.54
CA LEU A 80 -6.68 6.61 7.15
C LEU A 80 -8.09 6.42 7.68
N GLY A 81 -8.21 6.42 9.01
CA GLY A 81 -9.48 6.22 9.67
C GLY A 81 -10.48 7.35 9.40
N ASN A 82 -11.75 7.11 9.69
CA ASN A 82 -12.83 8.04 9.36
C ASN A 82 -13.94 7.99 10.41
N VAL A 83 -14.85 8.95 10.36
CA VAL A 83 -16.04 8.95 11.22
C VAL A 83 -16.96 7.77 10.86
N THR A 84 -17.78 7.34 11.82
CA THR A 84 -18.67 6.20 11.64
C THR A 84 -19.54 6.34 10.38
N GLY A 85 -19.56 5.28 9.57
CA GLY A 85 -20.34 5.22 8.34
C GLY A 85 -19.70 5.89 7.12
N GLN A 86 -18.52 6.49 7.27
CA GLN A 86 -17.72 6.99 6.15
C GLN A 86 -16.60 6.02 5.80
N PRO A 87 -16.22 5.91 4.51
CA PRO A 87 -15.22 4.94 4.07
C PRO A 87 -13.83 5.28 4.58
N ILE A 88 -13.08 4.25 4.96
CA ILE A 88 -11.64 4.32 5.19
C ILE A 88 -10.93 4.53 3.85
N ILE A 89 -9.90 5.38 3.85
CA ILE A 89 -9.01 5.56 2.70
C ILE A 89 -7.80 4.66 2.89
N LEU A 90 -7.43 3.92 1.85
CA LEU A 90 -6.12 3.27 1.77
C LEU A 90 -5.18 4.17 0.98
N GLN A 91 -4.15 4.69 1.64
CA GLN A 91 -3.02 5.37 1.03
C GLN A 91 -1.89 4.38 0.79
N THR A 92 -1.22 4.49 -0.35
CA THR A 92 0.09 3.90 -0.60
C THR A 92 1.10 5.00 -0.84
N ASN A 93 2.32 4.82 -0.38
CA ASN A 93 3.44 5.73 -0.62
C ASN A 93 4.74 4.94 -0.85
N ILE A 94 5.72 5.62 -1.44
CA ILE A 94 7.00 5.02 -1.80
C ILE A 94 8.10 6.05 -1.61
N TYR A 95 9.03 5.75 -0.70
CA TYR A 95 10.28 6.46 -0.54
C TYR A 95 11.42 5.65 -1.17
N ALA A 96 12.22 6.30 -1.99
CA ALA A 96 13.45 5.72 -2.52
C ALA A 96 14.59 6.72 -2.35
N SER A 97 15.64 6.31 -1.64
CA SER A 97 16.78 7.18 -1.29
C SER A 97 16.34 8.48 -0.59
N GLY A 98 15.39 8.39 0.34
CA GLY A 98 14.82 9.50 1.10
C GLY A 98 13.85 10.38 0.33
N LYS A 99 13.56 10.07 -0.94
CA LYS A 99 12.60 10.82 -1.76
C LYS A 99 11.25 10.09 -1.78
N GLY A 100 10.28 10.64 -1.07
CA GLY A 100 8.89 10.20 -1.06
C GLY A 100 8.01 11.03 -1.99
N ASP A 101 6.91 11.54 -1.43
CA ASP A 101 5.90 12.37 -2.11
C ASP A 101 5.16 11.62 -3.24
N ARG A 102 4.95 10.31 -3.09
CA ARG A 102 4.31 9.47 -4.11
C ARG A 102 3.00 8.88 -3.62
N GLU A 103 2.17 9.66 -2.97
CA GLU A 103 0.93 9.16 -2.38
C GLU A 103 -0.09 8.82 -3.49
N GLN A 104 -0.71 7.66 -3.36
CA GLN A 104 -1.96 7.33 -4.07
C GLN A 104 -2.99 6.91 -3.04
N ARG A 105 -4.23 7.38 -3.19
CA ARG A 105 -5.32 7.09 -2.24
C ARG A 105 -6.49 6.46 -2.97
N ILE A 106 -7.00 5.37 -2.43
CA ILE A 106 -8.20 4.70 -2.92
C ILE A 106 -9.23 4.54 -1.80
N PHE A 107 -10.51 4.46 -2.16
CA PHE A 107 -11.49 3.74 -1.36
C PHE A 107 -11.39 2.24 -1.63
N LEU A 108 -11.82 1.41 -0.68
CA LEU A 108 -11.90 -0.03 -0.86
C LEU A 108 -13.29 -0.43 -1.39
N TRP A 109 -13.35 -1.53 -2.14
CA TRP A 109 -14.61 -2.08 -2.67
C TRP A 109 -15.36 -2.98 -1.66
N PHE A 110 -14.96 -2.92 -0.40
CA PHE A 110 -15.52 -3.63 0.74
C PHE A 110 -15.33 -2.78 2.01
N ASP A 111 -16.00 -3.16 3.09
CA ASP A 111 -15.78 -2.56 4.41
C ASP A 111 -14.62 -3.31 5.13
N PRO A 112 -13.44 -2.68 5.27
CA PRO A 112 -12.26 -3.35 5.82
C PRO A 112 -12.33 -3.57 7.35
N THR A 113 -13.40 -3.12 8.01
CA THR A 113 -13.61 -3.29 9.46
C THR A 113 -14.34 -4.60 9.79
N LEU A 114 -15.03 -5.20 8.80
CA LEU A 114 -15.90 -6.36 9.03
C LEU A 114 -15.14 -7.70 9.01
N ASP A 115 -14.10 -7.84 8.19
CA ASP A 115 -13.28 -9.06 8.12
C ASP A 115 -11.82 -8.73 7.75
N PHE A 116 -10.96 -9.75 7.82
CA PHE A 116 -9.57 -9.68 7.44
C PHE A 116 -9.38 -9.82 5.93
N HIS A 117 -8.75 -8.80 5.35
CA HIS A 117 -8.37 -8.75 3.94
C HIS A 117 -6.85 -8.86 3.78
N ASN A 118 -6.39 -9.37 2.64
CA ASN A 118 -4.98 -9.51 2.32
C ASN A 118 -4.43 -8.21 1.74
N TYR A 119 -3.33 -7.73 2.31
CA TYR A 119 -2.55 -6.61 1.79
C TYR A 119 -1.16 -7.13 1.46
N THR A 120 -0.84 -7.12 0.17
CA THR A 120 0.35 -7.78 -0.36
C THR A 120 1.26 -6.79 -1.04
N ILE A 121 2.57 -6.93 -0.81
CA ILE A 121 3.61 -6.24 -1.56
C ILE A 121 4.45 -7.29 -2.29
N LEU A 122 4.46 -7.21 -3.62
CA LEU A 122 5.49 -7.84 -4.45
C LEU A 122 6.55 -6.79 -4.74
N TRP A 123 7.76 -7.00 -4.25
CA TRP A 123 8.90 -6.12 -4.46
C TRP A 123 10.04 -6.92 -5.09
N ASN A 124 10.35 -6.66 -6.35
CA ASN A 124 11.45 -7.33 -7.04
C ASN A 124 12.36 -6.29 -7.72
N PRO A 125 13.47 -6.70 -8.37
CA PRO A 125 14.38 -5.74 -9.01
C PRO A 125 13.76 -4.89 -10.13
N GLN A 126 12.58 -5.27 -10.66
CA GLN A 126 11.93 -4.62 -11.80
C GLN A 126 10.74 -3.75 -11.42
N GLN A 127 10.02 -4.08 -10.34
CA GLN A 127 8.85 -3.32 -9.92
C GLN A 127 8.44 -3.62 -8.47
N VAL A 128 7.71 -2.67 -7.90
CA VAL A 128 6.85 -2.89 -6.73
C VAL A 128 5.40 -2.95 -7.19
N VAL A 129 4.65 -3.92 -6.68
CA VAL A 129 3.20 -3.99 -6.88
C VAL A 129 2.50 -4.16 -5.55
N PHE A 130 1.54 -3.29 -5.29
CA PHE A 130 0.65 -3.35 -4.13
C PHE A 130 -0.64 -4.05 -4.55
N TYR A 131 -1.06 -5.04 -3.77
CA TYR A 131 -2.32 -5.74 -3.98
C TYR A 131 -3.23 -5.67 -2.76
N VAL A 132 -4.53 -5.72 -3.03
CA VAL A 132 -5.58 -5.98 -2.06
C VAL A 132 -6.36 -7.21 -2.52
N ASP A 133 -6.34 -8.27 -1.73
CA ASP A 133 -6.96 -9.57 -2.07
C ASP A 133 -6.60 -10.09 -3.47
N GLY A 134 -5.34 -9.92 -3.86
CA GLY A 134 -4.82 -10.35 -5.16
C GLY A 134 -5.14 -9.41 -6.34
N VAL A 135 -5.88 -8.32 -6.12
CA VAL A 135 -6.14 -7.29 -7.13
C VAL A 135 -5.04 -6.21 -7.05
N PRO A 136 -4.28 -5.93 -8.12
CA PRO A 136 -3.27 -4.90 -8.10
C PRO A 136 -3.93 -3.52 -8.00
N ILE A 137 -3.53 -2.73 -7.00
CA ILE A 137 -4.02 -1.37 -6.79
C ILE A 137 -3.01 -0.31 -7.25
N ARG A 138 -1.73 -0.69 -7.33
CA ARG A 138 -0.64 0.19 -7.76
C ARG A 138 0.55 -0.63 -8.25
N VAL A 139 1.21 -0.12 -9.27
CA VAL A 139 2.52 -0.58 -9.75
C VAL A 139 3.50 0.59 -9.76
N TYR A 140 4.73 0.35 -9.31
CA TYR A 140 5.85 1.29 -9.35
C TYR A 140 7.04 0.61 -10.03
N PRO A 141 7.30 0.93 -11.31
CA PRO A 141 8.34 0.28 -12.08
C PRO A 141 9.74 0.83 -11.73
N ASN A 142 10.76 -0.03 -11.81
CA ASN A 142 12.15 0.39 -11.75
C ASN A 142 12.56 1.01 -13.09
N VAL A 143 12.52 2.34 -13.16
CA VAL A 143 12.89 3.13 -14.33
C VAL A 143 14.10 4.02 -14.09
N GLU A 144 14.88 3.72 -13.06
CA GLU A 144 16.00 4.54 -12.63
C GLU A 144 17.03 4.72 -13.75
N ALA A 145 17.34 3.67 -14.49
CA ALA A 145 18.27 3.74 -15.61
C ALA A 145 17.78 4.66 -16.76
N ALA A 146 16.46 4.78 -16.95
CA ALA A 146 15.87 5.57 -18.02
C ALA A 146 15.59 7.03 -17.62
N THR A 147 15.32 7.27 -16.33
CA THR A 147 14.76 8.55 -15.85
C THR A 147 15.57 9.20 -14.72
N GLY A 148 16.46 8.45 -14.06
CA GLY A 148 17.15 8.87 -12.85
C GLY A 148 16.27 8.91 -11.59
N VAL A 149 14.99 8.50 -11.68
CA VAL A 149 14.12 8.37 -10.51
C VAL A 149 14.59 7.18 -9.67
N PRO A 150 14.97 7.36 -8.40
CA PRO A 150 15.51 6.27 -7.59
C PRO A 150 14.55 5.11 -7.39
N TYR A 151 15.11 3.93 -7.19
CA TYR A 151 14.39 2.70 -6.91
C TYR A 151 14.96 1.97 -5.68
N LEU A 152 14.10 1.30 -4.92
CA LEU A 152 14.43 0.62 -3.67
C LEU A 152 15.14 -0.70 -3.98
N LYS A 153 16.45 -0.65 -4.20
CA LYS A 153 17.24 -1.83 -4.64
C LYS A 153 18.51 -2.09 -3.87
N SER A 154 18.79 -1.28 -2.84
CA SER A 154 20.09 -1.30 -2.17
C SER A 154 19.99 -1.29 -0.64
N GLN A 155 18.82 -1.05 -0.07
CA GLN A 155 18.64 -1.02 1.37
C GLN A 155 17.76 -2.17 1.82
N LEU A 156 18.23 -2.84 2.87
CA LEU A 156 17.45 -3.80 3.62
C LEU A 156 16.35 -3.06 4.40
N MET A 157 15.14 -3.60 4.37
CA MET A 157 13.98 -3.02 5.06
C MET A 157 13.37 -3.99 6.06
N TYR A 158 12.95 -3.49 7.22
CA TYR A 158 12.10 -4.22 8.16
C TYR A 158 10.65 -4.14 7.69
N ALA A 159 9.89 -5.23 7.85
CA ALA A 159 8.45 -5.18 7.76
C ALA A 159 7.89 -4.68 9.09
N MET A 160 7.00 -3.70 9.05
CA MET A 160 6.44 -3.05 10.23
C MET A 160 4.92 -2.92 10.10
N GLY A 161 4.24 -2.89 11.24
CA GLY A 161 2.83 -2.54 11.32
C GLY A 161 2.61 -1.71 12.56
N THR A 162 1.93 -0.58 12.42
CA THR A 162 1.72 0.38 13.52
C THR A 162 0.29 0.90 13.54
N ILE A 163 -0.12 1.41 14.69
CA ILE A 163 -1.28 2.27 14.83
C ILE A 163 -0.85 3.53 15.59
N TRP A 164 -1.18 4.71 15.07
CA TRP A 164 -0.75 5.99 15.66
C TRP A 164 -1.73 7.12 15.36
N ASP A 165 -1.54 8.23 16.08
CA ASP A 165 -2.36 9.44 15.99
C ASP A 165 -1.88 10.33 14.83
N GLY A 166 -2.62 10.31 13.72
CA GLY A 166 -2.40 11.15 12.55
C GLY A 166 -3.35 12.35 12.47
N ASP A 167 -3.88 12.82 13.61
CA ASP A 167 -4.89 13.88 13.72
C ASP A 167 -4.62 15.16 12.90
N SER A 168 -3.35 15.47 12.64
CA SER A 168 -2.95 16.65 11.87
C SER A 168 -3.25 16.55 10.37
N TRP A 169 -3.49 15.35 9.82
CA TRP A 169 -3.68 15.16 8.37
C TRP A 169 -4.57 13.98 7.94
N ALA A 170 -4.74 12.94 8.77
CA ALA A 170 -5.28 11.64 8.35
C ALA A 170 -6.71 11.73 7.80
N THR A 171 -7.64 12.32 8.57
CA THR A 171 -9.05 12.38 8.17
C THR A 171 -9.38 13.74 7.60
N GLU A 172 -9.74 13.77 6.32
CA GLU A 172 -10.07 14.98 5.56
C GLU A 172 -8.98 16.06 5.63
N GLY A 173 -7.71 15.65 5.50
CA GLY A 173 -6.59 16.57 5.58
C GLY A 173 -6.41 17.18 6.98
N GLY A 174 -6.82 16.46 8.02
CA GLY A 174 -6.69 16.87 9.43
C GLY A 174 -7.84 17.75 9.94
N ARG A 175 -8.88 17.97 9.12
CA ARG A 175 -10.07 18.75 9.50
C ARG A 175 -10.90 18.05 10.57
N VAL A 176 -11.01 16.72 10.47
CA VAL A 176 -11.74 15.90 11.43
C VAL A 176 -10.77 15.31 12.42
N LYS A 177 -11.07 15.50 13.70
CA LYS A 177 -10.17 15.20 14.80
C LYS A 177 -10.43 13.85 15.42
N ILE A 178 -9.39 13.27 16.01
CA ILE A 178 -9.48 12.06 16.80
C ILE A 178 -10.38 12.30 18.02
N ASP A 179 -11.35 11.41 18.20
CA ASP A 179 -12.27 11.45 19.33
C ASP A 179 -11.88 10.36 20.34
N TRP A 180 -11.06 10.75 21.31
CA TRP A 180 -10.50 9.85 22.32
C TRP A 180 -11.56 9.17 23.21
N ASP A 181 -12.81 9.63 23.23
CA ASP A 181 -13.90 8.92 23.93
C ASP A 181 -14.21 7.55 23.28
N ASN A 182 -13.76 7.32 22.04
CA ASN A 182 -13.86 6.04 21.33
C ASN A 182 -12.63 5.13 21.53
N ALA A 183 -11.62 5.57 22.30
CA ALA A 183 -10.45 4.75 22.59
C ALA A 183 -10.80 3.57 23.54
N PRO A 184 -10.07 2.45 23.49
CA PRO A 184 -8.94 2.19 22.61
C PRO A 184 -9.37 1.89 21.17
N PHE A 185 -8.65 2.46 20.21
CA PHE A 185 -8.76 2.07 18.81
C PHE A 185 -7.90 0.83 18.58
N ILE A 186 -8.47 -0.22 17.99
CA ILE A 186 -7.79 -1.51 17.82
C ILE A 186 -7.82 -1.94 16.36
N ALA A 187 -6.63 -2.16 15.79
CA ALA A 187 -6.45 -2.83 14.51
C ALA A 187 -5.91 -4.25 14.74
N SER A 188 -6.42 -5.21 13.99
CA SER A 188 -6.05 -6.62 14.10
C SER A 188 -5.16 -7.05 12.93
N TYR A 189 -4.08 -7.78 13.23
CA TYR A 189 -3.12 -8.30 12.25
C TYR A 189 -2.96 -9.80 12.42
N ARG A 190 -2.94 -10.56 11.33
CA ARG A 190 -2.66 -12.00 11.37
C ARG A 190 -2.04 -12.49 10.07
N ASP A 191 -1.62 -13.75 10.07
CA ASP A 191 -1.18 -14.47 8.88
C ASP A 191 -0.05 -13.76 8.10
N TYR A 192 0.87 -13.08 8.81
CA TYR A 192 2.06 -12.50 8.18
C TYR A 192 2.86 -13.58 7.45
N PHE A 193 3.11 -13.34 6.17
CA PHE A 193 3.85 -14.22 5.28
C PHE A 193 4.93 -13.42 4.56
N ALA A 194 6.13 -14.00 4.49
CA ALA A 194 7.25 -13.46 3.73
C ALA A 194 7.99 -14.61 3.04
N ASP A 195 8.07 -14.54 1.71
CA ASP A 195 9.07 -15.27 0.92
C ASP A 195 9.98 -14.23 0.29
N ALA A 196 11.19 -14.09 0.81
CA ALA A 196 12.05 -12.95 0.53
C ALA A 196 13.53 -13.35 0.57
N CYS A 197 14.39 -12.43 0.14
CA CYS A 197 15.82 -12.48 0.42
C CYS A 197 16.10 -11.75 1.72
N THR A 198 16.89 -12.36 2.59
CA THR A 198 17.12 -11.90 3.97
C THR A 198 18.55 -11.39 4.13
N ASP A 199 18.87 -10.80 5.28
CA ASP A 199 20.21 -10.27 5.62
C ASP A 199 21.39 -11.18 5.24
N ASN A 200 21.20 -12.50 5.28
CA ASN A 200 22.24 -13.48 4.99
C ASN A 200 22.51 -13.66 3.47
N ASP A 201 21.57 -13.30 2.61
CA ASP A 201 21.61 -13.54 1.17
C ASP A 201 21.04 -12.39 0.31
N ALA A 202 20.84 -11.22 0.93
CA ALA A 202 20.23 -10.03 0.35
C ALA A 202 20.99 -9.53 -0.89
N SER A 203 20.52 -9.93 -2.05
CA SER A 203 21.16 -9.65 -3.33
C SER A 203 20.20 -9.86 -4.48
N THR A 204 20.50 -9.22 -5.62
CA THR A 204 19.84 -9.52 -6.89
C THR A 204 20.00 -11.00 -7.28
N THR A 205 21.08 -11.65 -6.86
CA THR A 205 21.31 -13.09 -7.09
C THR A 205 20.29 -13.96 -6.38
N CYS A 206 20.01 -13.70 -5.10
CA CYS A 206 18.91 -14.37 -4.40
C CYS A 206 17.58 -14.12 -5.12
N ALA A 207 17.32 -12.87 -5.53
CA ALA A 207 16.09 -12.55 -6.23
C ALA A 207 15.89 -13.32 -7.53
N MET A 208 16.91 -13.46 -8.37
CA MET A 208 16.81 -14.22 -9.63
C MET A 208 16.43 -15.69 -9.44
N ALA A 209 16.72 -16.28 -8.27
CA ALA A 209 16.38 -17.67 -7.97
C ALA A 209 14.93 -17.87 -7.49
N LYS A 210 14.21 -16.77 -7.20
CA LYS A 210 12.89 -16.80 -6.56
C LYS A 210 11.76 -16.70 -7.58
N TRP A 211 10.63 -17.33 -7.27
CA TRP A 211 9.49 -17.40 -8.18
C TRP A 211 8.89 -16.01 -8.48
N TRP A 212 8.90 -15.10 -7.51
CA TRP A 212 8.34 -13.75 -7.62
C TRP A 212 9.18 -12.76 -8.46
N SER A 213 10.34 -13.18 -8.96
CA SER A 213 11.21 -12.38 -9.85
C SER A 213 11.44 -13.07 -11.20
N GLN A 214 10.70 -14.14 -11.48
CA GLN A 214 10.71 -14.76 -12.79
C GLN A 214 10.14 -13.81 -13.85
N PRO A 215 10.50 -13.98 -15.14
CA PRO A 215 10.13 -13.04 -16.21
C PRO A 215 8.66 -12.64 -16.25
N GLN A 216 7.75 -13.56 -15.89
CA GLN A 216 6.30 -13.34 -15.88
C GLN A 216 5.84 -12.32 -14.82
N LEU A 217 6.67 -12.02 -13.82
CA LEU A 217 6.36 -11.08 -12.73
C LEU A 217 7.25 -9.82 -12.77
N GLN A 218 7.99 -9.63 -13.85
CA GLN A 218 8.77 -8.41 -14.09
C GLN A 218 7.91 -7.24 -14.58
N ALA A 219 6.70 -7.55 -15.07
CA ALA A 219 5.67 -6.59 -15.46
C ALA A 219 4.28 -7.20 -15.18
N LEU A 220 3.26 -6.36 -15.04
CA LEU A 220 1.87 -6.84 -15.03
C LEU A 220 1.46 -7.31 -16.43
N ASP A 221 0.71 -8.41 -16.50
CA ASP A 221 0.06 -8.84 -17.73
C ASP A 221 -1.20 -8.00 -18.03
N ASP A 222 -1.77 -8.16 -19.23
CA ASP A 222 -2.94 -7.39 -19.68
C ASP A 222 -4.17 -7.58 -18.77
N SER A 223 -4.32 -8.75 -18.14
CA SER A 223 -5.41 -9.04 -17.21
C SER A 223 -5.24 -8.24 -15.92
N LEU A 224 -4.05 -8.26 -15.33
CA LEU A 224 -3.71 -7.48 -14.14
C LEU A 224 -3.75 -5.98 -14.42
N ILE A 225 -3.35 -5.52 -15.60
CA ILE A 225 -3.50 -4.13 -16.03
C ILE A 225 -4.98 -3.74 -16.11
N GLY A 226 -5.84 -4.60 -16.67
CA GLY A 226 -7.27 -4.35 -16.71
C GLY A 226 -7.91 -4.22 -15.32
N GLN A 227 -7.44 -5.03 -14.36
CA GLN A 227 -7.85 -4.92 -12.95
C GLN A 227 -7.37 -3.62 -12.31
N LEU A 228 -6.10 -3.25 -12.51
CA LEU A 228 -5.53 -1.99 -12.02
C LEU A 228 -6.28 -0.78 -12.58
N ASP A 229 -6.61 -0.79 -13.88
CA ASP A 229 -7.40 0.25 -14.53
C ASP A 229 -8.81 0.34 -13.94
N TRP A 230 -9.43 -0.79 -13.59
CA TRP A 230 -10.72 -0.80 -12.89
C TRP A 230 -10.61 -0.16 -11.50
N VAL A 231 -9.56 -0.46 -10.73
CA VAL A 231 -9.32 0.17 -9.42
C VAL A 231 -9.15 1.68 -9.60
N LYS A 232 -8.25 2.10 -10.50
CA LYS A 232 -7.97 3.52 -10.75
C LYS A 232 -9.21 4.29 -11.18
N LYS A 233 -10.03 3.70 -12.05
CA LYS A 233 -11.24 4.34 -12.57
C LYS A 233 -12.34 4.50 -11.52
N ASN A 234 -12.53 3.50 -10.65
CA ASN A 234 -13.71 3.45 -9.79
C ASN A 234 -13.43 3.85 -8.33
N TYR A 235 -12.17 3.79 -7.89
CA TYR A 235 -11.84 3.90 -6.47
C TYR A 235 -10.72 4.90 -6.15
N MET A 236 -9.91 5.32 -7.13
CA MET A 236 -8.84 6.31 -6.89
C MET A 236 -9.42 7.68 -6.59
N VAL A 237 -8.98 8.26 -5.47
CA VAL A 237 -9.40 9.60 -5.01
C VAL A 237 -8.26 10.61 -4.97
N TYR A 238 -7.00 10.15 -4.96
CA TYR A 238 -5.82 10.99 -5.12
C TYR A 238 -4.71 10.21 -5.82
N ASP A 239 -4.05 10.83 -6.79
CA ASP A 239 -2.90 10.26 -7.49
C ASP A 239 -1.86 11.36 -7.73
N TYR A 240 -0.70 11.24 -7.08
CA TYR A 240 0.40 12.20 -7.20
C TYR A 240 0.83 12.44 -8.66
N CYS A 241 0.67 11.44 -9.55
CA CYS A 241 1.00 11.57 -10.97
C CYS A 241 0.18 12.66 -11.70
N ASN A 242 -0.99 13.01 -11.15
CA ASN A 242 -1.92 14.00 -11.70
C ASN A 242 -2.00 15.27 -10.84
N ASP A 243 -1.16 15.40 -9.80
CA ASP A 243 -1.11 16.57 -8.92
C ASP A 243 -0.17 17.63 -9.49
N TYR A 244 -0.64 18.36 -10.50
CA TYR A 244 0.12 19.45 -11.13
C TYR A 244 0.30 20.69 -10.23
N ALA A 245 -0.39 20.75 -9.09
CA ALA A 245 -0.18 21.81 -8.12
C ALA A 245 1.06 21.53 -7.27
N ARG A 246 1.30 20.26 -6.92
CA ARG A 246 2.48 19.81 -6.19
C ARG A 246 3.70 19.60 -7.09
N PHE A 247 3.50 19.07 -8.30
CA PHE A 247 4.58 18.75 -9.22
C PHE A 247 4.56 19.64 -10.47
N ASN A 248 5.73 20.16 -10.85
CA ASN A 248 5.90 20.91 -12.09
C ASN A 248 5.95 19.96 -13.30
N GLY A 249 4.81 19.38 -13.63
CA GLY A 249 4.65 18.31 -14.62
C GLY A 249 4.52 16.94 -13.97
N THR A 250 4.16 15.95 -14.78
CA THR A 250 4.00 14.56 -14.33
C THR A 250 5.37 13.95 -13.98
N PRO A 251 5.55 13.37 -12.79
CA PRO A 251 6.78 12.66 -12.41
C PRO A 251 7.17 11.59 -13.46
N PRO A 252 8.45 11.45 -13.82
CA PRO A 252 8.87 10.65 -14.97
C PRO A 252 8.41 9.19 -14.93
N GLU A 253 8.40 8.58 -13.74
CA GLU A 253 8.02 7.17 -13.55
C GLU A 253 6.55 6.89 -13.86
N CYS A 254 5.68 7.91 -13.77
CA CYS A 254 4.25 7.76 -14.01
C CYS A 254 3.96 7.32 -15.45
N ALA A 255 4.81 7.72 -16.40
CA ALA A 255 4.72 7.33 -17.82
C ALA A 255 5.02 5.85 -18.09
N TYR A 256 5.61 5.14 -17.12
CA TYR A 256 6.06 3.74 -17.25
C TYR A 256 5.20 2.75 -16.47
N THR A 257 4.14 3.23 -15.81
CA THR A 257 3.21 2.37 -15.04
C THR A 257 2.40 1.41 -15.93
N ARG A 258 2.51 1.53 -17.24
CA ARG A 258 2.04 0.55 -18.22
C ARG A 258 3.26 0.00 -18.98
N PRO A 259 3.44 -1.32 -19.04
CA PRO A 259 4.32 -1.90 -20.04
C PRO A 259 3.78 -1.47 -21.40
N THR A 260 4.57 -0.76 -22.20
CA THR A 260 4.22 -0.57 -23.60
C THR A 260 4.22 -1.95 -24.25
N SER A 261 3.04 -2.45 -24.62
CA SER A 261 2.88 -3.68 -25.41
C SER A 261 3.45 -3.56 -26.85
N ILE A 262 4.32 -2.58 -27.13
CA ILE A 262 4.82 -2.27 -28.47
C ILE A 262 6.26 -1.76 -28.40
N LEU A 263 7.24 -2.64 -28.17
CA LEU A 263 8.59 -2.54 -28.75
C LEU A 263 9.23 -3.94 -28.97
N TYR A 264 8.43 -4.98 -29.20
CA TYR A 264 8.95 -6.15 -29.89
C TYR A 264 8.98 -5.86 -31.39
N ASN A 265 10.18 -5.50 -31.83
CA ASN A 265 10.68 -5.45 -33.20
C ASN A 265 9.89 -6.39 -34.15
N THR A 266 8.97 -5.85 -34.96
CA THR A 266 8.39 -6.60 -36.09
C THR A 266 9.40 -6.66 -37.21
N ASN A 267 10.34 -7.59 -37.12
CA ASN A 267 11.10 -8.11 -38.26
C ASN A 267 11.57 -9.53 -37.97
N SER A 268 10.62 -10.46 -37.86
CA SER A 268 10.85 -11.84 -38.27
C SER A 268 9.53 -12.48 -38.67
N SER A 269 9.35 -12.56 -39.99
CA SER A 269 8.46 -13.52 -40.62
C SER A 269 8.87 -14.93 -40.20
N LEU A 270 8.00 -15.69 -39.54
CA LEU A 270 8.00 -17.15 -39.59
C LEU A 270 6.63 -17.72 -39.24
N SER A 271 6.25 -18.71 -40.03
CA SER A 271 4.92 -19.27 -40.18
C SER A 271 4.57 -20.32 -39.12
N SER A 272 3.25 -20.42 -38.92
CA SER A 272 2.45 -21.64 -38.73
C SER A 272 2.46 -22.44 -37.42
N SER A 273 1.22 -22.80 -37.07
CA SER A 273 0.70 -23.96 -36.32
C SER A 273 0.81 -23.95 -34.79
N ALA A 274 -0.32 -23.58 -34.16
CA ALA A 274 -0.63 -23.85 -32.77
C ALA A 274 -1.21 -25.26 -32.58
N PRO A 275 -0.75 -26.05 -31.60
CA PRO A 275 -1.55 -27.09 -30.98
C PRO A 275 -2.21 -26.56 -29.69
N SER A 276 -3.47 -26.92 -29.49
CA SER A 276 -4.26 -26.64 -28.29
C SER A 276 -3.62 -27.27 -27.03
N PRO A 277 -3.55 -26.57 -25.89
CA PRO A 277 -3.23 -27.22 -24.62
C PRO A 277 -4.51 -27.67 -23.91
N THR A 278 -4.57 -28.99 -23.71
CA THR A 278 -5.44 -29.67 -22.74
C THR A 278 -4.97 -29.44 -21.31
N SER A 279 -5.95 -29.17 -20.43
CA SER A 279 -5.97 -29.37 -18.96
C SER A 279 -4.86 -28.76 -18.10
N SER A 280 -5.18 -27.62 -17.46
CA SER A 280 -4.55 -27.13 -16.23
C SER A 280 -5.09 -27.87 -14.98
N PRO A 281 -4.28 -28.13 -13.95
CA PRO A 281 -4.76 -28.62 -12.65
C PRO A 281 -4.81 -27.47 -11.65
N PHE A 282 -5.89 -26.67 -11.67
CA PHE A 282 -6.24 -25.80 -10.55
C PHE A 282 -7.75 -25.87 -10.33
N SER A 283 -8.16 -26.89 -9.57
CA SER A 283 -9.50 -26.96 -8.99
C SER A 283 -9.55 -26.04 -7.78
N VAL A 284 -10.09 -24.84 -7.93
CA VAL A 284 -10.51 -24.00 -6.81
C VAL A 284 -11.93 -24.44 -6.43
N ASN A 285 -12.09 -24.86 -5.19
CA ASN A 285 -13.35 -25.29 -4.60
C ASN A 285 -14.26 -24.06 -4.37
N PRO A 286 -15.46 -23.95 -4.96
CA PRO A 286 -16.29 -22.77 -4.84
C PRO A 286 -17.24 -22.91 -3.65
N SER A 287 -16.90 -22.28 -2.53
CA SER A 287 -17.84 -22.07 -1.43
C SER A 287 -17.66 -20.67 -0.85
N SER A 288 -18.08 -19.67 -1.60
CA SER A 288 -18.55 -18.37 -1.10
C SER A 288 -19.44 -17.73 -2.18
N PRO A 289 -20.65 -17.26 -1.84
CA PRO A 289 -21.59 -16.75 -2.83
C PRO A 289 -21.12 -15.41 -3.38
N GLY A 290 -21.04 -15.31 -4.71
CA GLY A 290 -20.74 -14.06 -5.41
C GLY A 290 -21.79 -12.97 -5.13
N PRO A 291 -21.43 -11.69 -5.35
CA PRO A 291 -22.30 -10.58 -5.02
C PRO A 291 -23.57 -10.60 -5.89
N SER A 292 -24.72 -10.51 -5.23
CA SER A 292 -26.01 -10.29 -5.88
C SER A 292 -26.08 -8.85 -6.45
N PRO A 293 -26.83 -8.62 -7.54
CA PRO A 293 -26.91 -7.32 -8.17
C PRO A 293 -27.68 -6.33 -7.28
N VAL A 294 -27.03 -5.23 -6.91
CA VAL A 294 -27.69 -4.13 -6.19
C VAL A 294 -28.45 -3.26 -7.19
N LEU A 295 -29.72 -3.04 -6.85
CA LEU A 295 -30.68 -2.18 -7.54
C LEU A 295 -30.17 -0.75 -7.74
N SER A 296 -30.40 -0.24 -8.94
CA SER A 296 -30.30 1.16 -9.34
C SER A 296 -30.90 2.11 -8.30
N MET A 297 -30.05 2.94 -7.68
CA MET A 297 -30.49 4.17 -7.02
C MET A 297 -30.15 5.38 -7.91
N SER A 298 -31.21 6.12 -8.22
CA SER A 298 -31.24 7.34 -9.01
C SER A 298 -30.23 8.38 -8.52
N SER A 299 -29.42 8.88 -9.46
CA SER A 299 -28.57 10.05 -9.30
C SER A 299 -29.37 11.25 -8.77
N ARG A 300 -29.01 11.75 -7.59
CA ARG A 300 -29.26 13.14 -7.20
C ARG A 300 -27.91 13.85 -7.15
N THR A 301 -27.76 14.77 -8.09
CA THR A 301 -26.58 15.62 -8.28
C THR A 301 -26.44 16.56 -7.07
N LEU A 302 -25.48 16.28 -6.18
CA LEU A 302 -24.99 17.27 -5.21
C LEU A 302 -23.93 18.12 -5.92
N LYS A 303 -24.33 19.33 -6.32
CA LYS A 303 -23.41 20.36 -6.81
C LYS A 303 -22.53 20.81 -5.65
N TYR A 304 -21.24 20.47 -5.68
CA TYR A 304 -20.25 21.09 -4.83
C TYR A 304 -19.98 22.52 -5.31
N ALA A 305 -20.19 23.48 -4.41
CA ALA A 305 -19.79 24.86 -4.58
C ALA A 305 -18.28 24.99 -4.41
N GLN A 306 -17.63 25.75 -5.30
CA GLN A 306 -16.21 26.07 -5.19
C GLN A 306 -15.96 27.04 -4.02
N PRO A 307 -14.85 26.90 -3.27
CA PRO A 307 -14.46 27.91 -2.31
C PRO A 307 -13.79 29.10 -3.01
N ILE A 308 -14.31 30.28 -2.71
CA ILE A 308 -13.81 31.59 -3.09
C ILE A 308 -12.47 31.83 -2.38
N ILE A 309 -11.44 32.15 -3.16
CA ILE A 309 -10.12 32.57 -2.69
C ILE A 309 -10.23 34.00 -2.16
N LEU A 310 -9.95 34.21 -0.87
CA LEU A 310 -9.68 35.52 -0.29
C LEU A 310 -8.21 35.58 0.13
N LEU A 311 -7.45 36.38 -0.61
CA LEU A 311 -6.08 36.77 -0.30
C LEU A 311 -6.07 37.67 0.95
N SER A 312 -5.28 37.31 1.97
CA SER A 312 -4.75 38.29 2.91
C SER A 312 -3.34 37.90 3.35
N THR A 313 -2.52 38.93 3.42
CA THR A 313 -1.05 38.98 3.44
C THR A 313 -0.40 38.53 4.76
N SER A 314 0.74 37.85 4.60
CA SER A 314 1.97 37.90 5.42
C SER A 314 1.94 37.50 6.90
N LEU A 315 2.55 36.35 7.22
CA LEU A 315 3.56 36.30 8.29
C LEU A 315 4.52 35.12 8.08
N ILE A 316 5.81 35.44 8.04
CA ILE A 316 6.95 34.51 7.97
C ILE A 316 7.20 33.95 9.37
N ILE A 317 7.15 32.63 9.55
CA ILE A 317 7.82 31.93 10.65
C ILE A 317 8.44 30.64 10.10
N LEU A 318 9.77 30.67 10.00
CA LEU A 318 10.68 29.51 9.95
C LEU A 318 10.52 28.72 11.27
N HIS A 319 10.51 27.38 11.25
CA HIS A 319 11.10 26.43 12.24
C HIS A 319 10.76 25.00 11.76
N ILE A 320 11.70 24.24 11.21
CA ILE A 320 12.66 23.30 11.84
C ILE A 320 12.05 21.93 12.21
N SER A 321 12.68 20.92 11.62
CA SER A 321 12.63 19.47 11.77
C SER A 321 12.56 18.90 13.20
N MET A 322 11.83 17.79 13.38
CA MET A 322 12.05 16.69 14.34
C MET A 322 11.44 15.44 13.68
N GLN A 323 12.13 14.36 13.30
CA GLN A 323 13.04 13.44 14.01
C GLN A 323 12.51 12.95 15.37
N ALA A 324 12.02 11.70 15.38
CA ALA A 324 12.14 10.71 16.45
C ALA A 324 11.67 9.36 15.85
N GLY A 325 12.41 8.24 15.83
CA GLY A 325 13.60 7.90 16.61
C GLY A 325 13.21 7.32 17.97
N PHE A 326 12.65 6.11 17.97
CA PHE A 326 12.83 5.04 18.99
C PHE A 326 12.44 3.69 18.38
#